data_AF-A0A7T7RFT6-F1
#
_entry.id   AF-A0A7T7RFT6-F1
#
_cell.length_a   1.000
_cell.length_b   1.000
_cell.length_c   1.000
_cell.angle_alpha   90.00
_cell.angle_beta   90.00
_cell.angle_gamma   90.00
#
_symmetry.space_group_name_H-M   'P 1'
#
loop_
_entity.id
_entity.type
_entity.pdbx_description
1 polymer ?
#
loop_
_entity_poly.entity_id
_entity_poly.type
_entity_poly.pdbx_seq_one_letter_code
_entity_poly.pdbx_strand_id
1 'polypeptide(L)'
;MSINHRAEAERRLLMAWEEDSTPERNAHLVAEAQVHATLARDEEQAARTSDMRDALRLLRGREYDVRKLVSTHIAKALASREPNRWKAGRELAQALDMADCNMDEAIDARLSDDGWDPRSAYNSPASLVPSDDPWSAKPDITAEVPEPVRRVLGEYLAAALLSKGDAQGVAQTITFALKHVGADLTGDIEKRISDIALGRDPSDPPF
;
A
#
# COMPACT_ATOMS: atom_id res chain seq x y z
N MET A 1 17.70 -2.35 33.68
CA MET A 1 17.45 -0.99 34.20
C MET A 1 18.37 -0.04 33.45
N SER A 2 17.84 0.92 32.70
CA SER A 2 18.65 1.96 32.05
C SER A 2 18.91 3.07 33.09
N ILE A 3 20.16 3.51 33.19
CA ILE A 3 20.56 4.60 34.10
C ILE A 3 20.19 5.92 33.42
N ASN A 4 19.50 6.81 34.13
CA ASN A 4 19.26 8.16 33.63
C ASN A 4 20.53 9.01 33.88
N HIS A 5 21.42 9.05 32.89
CA HIS A 5 22.70 9.73 32.99
C HIS A 5 22.57 11.24 33.25
N ARG A 6 21.50 11.88 32.76
CA ARG A 6 21.24 13.30 33.06
C ARG A 6 20.88 13.52 34.53
N ALA A 7 19.96 12.72 35.06
CA ALA A 7 19.58 12.81 36.47
C ALA A 7 20.75 12.48 37.40
N GLU A 8 21.61 11.53 37.02
CA GLU A 8 22.81 11.22 37.80
C GLU A 8 23.84 12.36 37.73
N ALA A 9 24.04 13.02 36.58
CA ALA A 9 24.90 14.19 36.47
C ALA A 9 24.42 15.35 37.37
N GLU A 10 23.12 15.66 37.34
CA GLU A 10 22.50 16.69 38.19
C GLU A 10 22.66 16.35 39.68
N ARG A 11 22.47 15.08 40.05
CA ARG A 11 22.67 14.60 41.42
C ARG A 11 24.11 14.77 41.90
N ARG A 12 25.10 14.46 41.06
CA ARG A 12 26.53 14.59 41.41
C ARG A 12 26.95 16.05 41.57
N LEU A 13 26.40 16.96 40.76
CA LEU A 13 26.62 18.41 40.93
C LEU A 13 25.99 18.94 42.23
N LEU A 14 24.79 18.47 42.59
CA LEU A 14 24.15 18.85 43.85
C LEU A 14 24.97 18.38 45.06
N MET A 15 25.49 17.16 45.04
CA MET A 15 26.38 16.64 46.08
C MET A 15 27.69 17.43 46.18
N ALA A 16 28.23 17.93 45.06
CA ALA A 16 29.43 18.75 45.04
C ALA A 16 29.20 20.17 45.59
N TRP A 17 27.94 20.62 45.67
CA TRP A 17 27.56 21.94 46.20
C TRP A 17 27.35 21.91 47.72
N GLU A 18 27.17 20.74 48.34
CA GLU A 18 26.94 20.64 49.79
C GLU A 18 28.11 21.24 50.59
N GLU A 19 27.80 22.09 51.58
CA GLU A 19 28.74 22.94 52.32
C GLU A 19 29.85 22.16 53.09
N ASP A 20 29.64 20.86 53.34
CA ASP A 20 30.56 19.99 54.10
C ASP A 20 31.59 19.24 53.22
N SER A 21 31.69 19.57 51.93
CA SER A 21 32.48 18.79 50.98
C SER A 21 33.94 19.28 50.87
N THR A 22 34.90 18.36 50.94
CA THR A 22 36.32 18.71 50.75
C THR A 22 36.60 19.06 49.27
N PRO A 23 37.59 19.92 48.98
CA PRO A 23 37.95 20.29 47.61
C PRO A 23 38.25 19.09 46.69
N GLU A 24 38.89 18.05 47.21
CA GLU A 24 39.21 16.82 46.48
C GLU A 24 37.95 16.01 46.15
N ARG A 25 37.01 15.91 47.11
CA ARG A 25 35.72 15.25 46.91
C ARG A 25 34.86 16.01 45.89
N ASN A 26 34.89 17.34 45.92
CA ASN A 26 34.20 18.18 44.94
C ASN A 26 34.76 17.99 43.54
N ALA A 27 36.09 17.98 43.39
CA ALA A 27 36.72 17.73 42.10
C ALA A 27 36.33 16.36 41.52
N HIS A 28 36.25 15.32 42.37
CA HIS A 28 35.82 13.99 41.96
C HIS A 28 34.34 13.96 41.52
N LEU A 29 33.44 14.54 42.31
CA LEU A 29 32.01 14.60 42.01
C LEU A 29 31.71 15.42 40.74
N VAL A 30 32.44 16.51 40.51
CA VAL A 30 32.34 17.30 39.27
C VAL A 30 32.83 16.48 38.07
N ALA A 31 33.93 15.74 38.19
CA ALA A 31 34.41 14.87 37.12
C ALA A 31 33.41 13.76 36.79
N GLU A 32 32.82 13.11 37.80
CA GLU A 32 31.74 12.13 37.61
C GLU A 32 30.52 12.75 36.94
N ALA A 33 30.10 13.95 37.37
CA ALA A 33 29.00 14.68 36.74
C ALA A 33 29.27 14.99 35.26
N GLN A 34 30.51 15.37 34.92
CA GLN A 34 30.92 15.62 33.53
C GLN A 34 30.84 14.35 32.67
N VAL A 35 31.24 13.19 33.20
CA VAL A 35 31.12 11.90 32.51
C VAL A 35 29.64 11.58 32.25
N HIS A 36 28.80 11.67 33.28
CA HIS A 36 27.37 11.42 33.14
C HIS A 36 26.68 12.41 32.19
N ALA A 37 27.05 13.69 32.21
CA ALA A 37 26.53 14.69 31.27
C ALA A 37 26.95 14.40 29.82
N THR A 38 28.18 13.93 29.61
CA THR A 38 28.68 13.54 28.28
C THR A 38 27.94 12.32 27.76
N LEU A 39 27.76 11.29 28.59
CA LEU A 39 27.00 10.09 28.22
C LEU A 39 25.55 10.43 27.88
N ALA A 40 24.89 11.29 28.67
CA ALA A 40 23.52 11.73 28.39
C ALA A 40 23.42 12.47 27.04
N ARG A 41 24.40 13.33 26.74
CA ARG A 41 24.48 14.02 25.44
C ARG A 41 24.66 13.04 24.28
N ASP A 42 25.53 12.06 24.43
CA ASP A 42 25.80 11.06 23.40
C ASP A 42 24.58 10.15 23.18
N GLU A 43 23.85 9.77 24.24
CA GLU A 43 22.60 9.04 24.16
C GLU A 43 21.51 9.84 23.42
N GLU A 44 21.32 11.11 23.76
CA GLU A 44 20.37 12.00 23.05
C GLU A 44 20.76 12.15 21.58
N GLN A 45 22.05 12.30 21.28
CA GLN A 45 22.53 12.42 19.92
C GLN A 45 22.33 11.09 19.15
N ALA A 46 22.61 9.95 19.77
CA ALA A 46 22.37 8.64 19.20
C ALA A 46 20.87 8.43 18.89
N ALA A 47 19.99 8.75 19.83
CA ALA A 47 18.53 8.67 19.64
C ALA A 47 18.07 9.55 18.47
N ARG A 48 18.46 10.83 18.42
CA ARG A 48 18.12 11.73 17.31
C ARG A 48 18.62 11.22 15.97
N THR A 49 19.84 10.68 15.91
CA THR A 49 20.36 10.10 14.66
C THR A 49 19.61 8.84 14.25
N SER A 50 19.14 8.03 15.21
CA SER A 50 18.30 6.87 14.93
C SER A 50 16.96 7.31 14.35
N ASP A 51 16.29 8.26 14.98
CA ASP A 51 15.00 8.79 14.52
C ASP A 51 15.11 9.40 13.11
N MET A 52 16.19 10.14 12.83
CA MET A 52 16.45 10.68 11.49
C MET A 52 16.68 9.57 10.46
N ARG A 53 17.39 8.49 10.80
CA ARG A 53 17.60 7.34 9.90
C ARG A 53 16.28 6.64 9.61
N ASP A 54 15.44 6.45 10.62
CA ASP A 54 14.13 5.83 10.46
C ASP A 54 13.20 6.70 9.60
N ALA A 55 13.20 8.02 9.84
CA ALA A 55 12.47 8.97 9.01
C ALA A 55 12.95 8.94 7.54
N LEU A 56 14.27 8.92 7.30
CA LEU A 56 14.83 8.81 5.96
C LEU A 56 14.44 7.50 5.28
N ARG A 57 14.43 6.39 6.02
CA ARG A 57 13.99 5.08 5.49
C ARG A 57 12.51 5.12 5.09
N LEU A 58 11.65 5.69 5.93
CA LEU A 58 10.21 5.82 5.64
C LEU A 58 9.96 6.74 4.45
N LEU A 59 10.68 7.87 4.37
CA LEU A 59 10.56 8.81 3.26
C LEU A 59 10.97 8.17 1.93
N ARG A 60 12.10 7.44 1.90
CA ARG A 60 12.55 6.71 0.70
C ARG A 60 11.56 5.63 0.28
N GLY A 61 10.96 4.92 1.24
CA GLY A 61 9.91 3.93 0.95
C GLY A 61 8.69 4.57 0.31
N ARG A 62 8.20 5.66 0.89
CA ARG A 62 7.04 6.41 0.36
C ARG A 62 7.33 7.02 -1.01
N GLU A 63 8.52 7.58 -1.19
CA GLU A 63 8.97 8.12 -2.47
C GLU A 63 8.94 7.03 -3.55
N TYR A 64 9.50 5.85 -3.26
CA TYR A 64 9.45 4.71 -4.17
C TYR A 64 8.01 4.28 -4.50
N ASP A 65 7.13 4.19 -3.51
CA ASP A 65 5.73 3.80 -3.71
C ASP A 65 4.97 4.83 -4.58
N VAL A 66 5.17 6.12 -4.33
CA VAL A 66 4.60 7.20 -5.14
C VAL A 66 5.14 7.14 -6.56
N ARG A 67 6.45 6.96 -6.73
CA ARG A 67 7.09 6.84 -8.03
C ARG A 67 6.48 5.68 -8.84
N LYS A 68 6.31 4.53 -8.20
CA LYS A 68 5.69 3.35 -8.81
C LYS A 68 4.23 3.60 -9.21
N LEU A 69 3.46 4.26 -8.35
CA LEU A 69 2.06 4.57 -8.63
C LEU A 69 1.92 5.55 -9.80
N VAL A 70 2.70 6.63 -9.79
CA VAL A 70 2.69 7.64 -10.84
C VAL A 70 3.14 7.04 -12.17
N SER A 71 4.24 6.28 -12.21
CA SER A 71 4.71 5.64 -13.46
C SER A 71 3.67 4.66 -14.01
N THR A 72 2.99 3.91 -13.13
CA THR A 72 1.90 3.00 -13.52
C THR A 72 0.73 3.74 -14.16
N HIS A 73 0.30 4.86 -13.58
CA HIS A 73 -0.80 5.64 -14.15
C HIS A 73 -0.45 6.29 -15.47
N ILE A 74 0.78 6.81 -15.60
CA ILE A 74 1.27 7.38 -16.86
C ILE A 74 1.34 6.30 -17.94
N ALA A 75 1.92 5.14 -17.64
CA ALA A 75 1.97 4.01 -18.56
C ALA A 75 0.57 3.60 -19.07
N LYS A 76 -0.40 3.47 -18.15
CA LYS A 76 -1.80 3.20 -18.51
C LYS A 76 -2.43 4.30 -19.36
N ALA A 77 -2.11 5.57 -19.08
CA ALA A 77 -2.62 6.69 -19.86
C ALA A 77 -2.04 6.68 -21.29
N LEU A 78 -0.75 6.41 -21.43
CA LEU A 78 -0.07 6.26 -22.72
C LEU A 78 -0.56 5.05 -23.52
N ALA A 79 -0.93 3.96 -22.84
CA ALA A 79 -1.57 2.79 -23.44
C ALA A 79 -3.05 3.00 -23.80
N SER A 80 -3.64 4.15 -23.46
CA SER A 80 -5.06 4.41 -23.73
C SER A 80 -5.32 4.71 -25.20
N ARG A 81 -6.49 4.26 -25.68
CA ARG A 81 -7.02 4.62 -27.00
C ARG A 81 -7.69 5.99 -27.01
N GLU A 82 -8.00 6.55 -25.84
CA GLU A 82 -8.68 7.83 -25.72
C GLU A 82 -7.67 8.98 -25.88
N PRO A 83 -7.78 9.83 -26.92
CA PRO A 83 -6.75 10.83 -27.24
C PRO A 83 -6.46 11.81 -26.10
N ASN A 84 -7.48 12.17 -25.32
CA ASN A 84 -7.33 13.08 -24.19
C ASN A 84 -6.56 12.43 -23.02
N ARG A 85 -6.78 11.14 -22.75
CA ARG A 85 -6.05 10.40 -21.70
C ARG A 85 -4.60 10.20 -22.10
N TRP A 86 -4.37 9.78 -23.35
CA TRP A 86 -3.03 9.66 -23.90
C TRP A 86 -2.27 10.99 -23.83
N LYS A 87 -2.89 12.08 -24.27
CA LYS A 87 -2.30 13.42 -24.23
C LYS A 87 -1.95 13.84 -22.80
N ALA A 88 -2.85 13.62 -21.85
CA ALA A 88 -2.61 13.92 -20.44
C ALA A 88 -1.44 13.09 -19.85
N GLY A 89 -1.36 11.80 -20.18
CA GLY A 89 -0.25 10.93 -19.78
C GLY A 89 1.09 11.43 -20.33
N ARG A 90 1.13 11.80 -21.61
CA ARG A 90 2.31 12.35 -22.27
C ARG A 90 2.75 13.69 -21.68
N GLU A 91 1.81 14.62 -21.49
CA GLU A 91 2.10 15.93 -20.89
C GLU A 91 2.62 15.80 -19.46
N LEU A 92 2.05 14.87 -18.67
CA LEU A 92 2.52 14.59 -17.31
C LEU A 92 3.93 13.99 -17.32
N ALA A 93 4.22 13.04 -18.21
CA ALA A 93 5.56 12.47 -18.34
C ALA A 93 6.60 13.57 -18.65
N GLN A 94 6.29 14.44 -19.62
CA GLN A 94 7.16 15.57 -19.99
C GLN A 94 7.34 16.56 -18.83
N ALA A 95 6.28 16.89 -18.10
CA ALA A 95 6.37 17.79 -16.95
C ALA A 95 7.22 17.21 -15.81
N LEU A 96 7.15 15.89 -15.59
CA LEU A 96 7.97 15.20 -14.59
C LEU A 96 9.43 15.09 -15.01
N ASP A 97 9.71 14.90 -16.30
CA ASP A 97 11.07 14.96 -16.84
C ASP A 97 11.68 16.36 -16.67
N MET A 98 10.92 17.41 -16.99
CA MET A 98 11.32 18.80 -16.74
C MET A 98 11.56 19.13 -15.25
N ALA A 99 10.97 18.36 -14.34
CA ALA A 99 11.15 18.49 -12.90
C ALA A 99 12.24 17.55 -12.35
N ASP A 100 13.08 16.97 -13.21
CA ASP A 100 14.17 16.05 -12.88
C ASP A 100 13.71 14.82 -12.06
N CYS A 101 12.44 14.42 -12.20
CA CYS A 101 11.91 13.24 -11.48
C CYS A 101 12.37 11.91 -12.12
N ASN A 102 12.97 11.96 -13.32
CA ASN A 102 13.54 10.83 -14.07
C ASN A 102 12.58 9.62 -14.11
N MET A 103 11.36 9.84 -14.60
CA MET A 103 10.30 8.83 -14.56
C MET A 103 10.32 7.88 -15.76
N ASP A 104 11.05 8.22 -16.82
CA ASP A 104 11.00 7.54 -18.11
C ASP A 104 11.35 6.06 -18.00
N GLU A 105 12.44 5.71 -17.32
CA GLU A 105 12.84 4.30 -17.14
C GLU A 105 11.75 3.48 -16.43
N ALA A 106 11.08 4.08 -15.43
CA ALA A 106 10.02 3.41 -14.68
C ALA A 106 8.71 3.30 -15.48
N ILE A 107 8.43 4.26 -16.37
CA ILE A 107 7.28 4.22 -17.27
C ILE A 107 7.52 3.21 -18.38
N ASP A 108 8.71 3.22 -19.00
CA ASP A 108 9.12 2.32 -20.08
C ASP A 108 9.14 0.86 -19.64
N ALA A 109 9.68 0.60 -18.44
CA ALA A 109 9.65 -0.74 -17.84
C ALA A 109 8.21 -1.21 -17.65
N ARG A 110 7.31 -0.33 -17.19
CA ARG A 110 5.91 -0.68 -16.98
C ARG A 110 5.17 -0.94 -18.28
N LEU A 111 5.38 -0.10 -19.30
CA LEU A 111 4.83 -0.30 -20.63
C LEU A 111 5.28 -1.64 -21.20
N SER A 112 6.56 -1.97 -21.07
CA SER A 112 7.13 -3.24 -21.52
C SER A 112 6.54 -4.45 -20.78
N ASP A 113 6.39 -4.36 -19.46
CA ASP A 113 5.75 -5.40 -18.63
C ASP A 113 4.29 -5.65 -19.05
N ASP A 114 3.59 -4.60 -19.43
CA ASP A 114 2.20 -4.65 -19.89
C ASP A 114 2.09 -5.00 -21.40
N GLY A 115 3.21 -5.33 -22.06
CA GLY A 115 3.26 -5.81 -23.46
C GLY A 115 3.28 -4.70 -24.52
N TRP A 116 3.50 -3.45 -24.12
CA TRP A 116 3.56 -2.29 -25.00
C TRP A 116 4.99 -1.97 -25.41
N ASP A 117 5.18 -1.54 -26.66
CA ASP A 117 6.44 -0.90 -27.08
C ASP A 117 6.48 0.55 -26.56
N PRO A 118 7.41 0.90 -25.66
CA PRO A 118 7.47 2.23 -25.07
C PRO A 118 7.59 3.33 -26.12
N ARG A 119 8.43 3.13 -27.15
CA ARG A 119 8.63 4.14 -28.20
C ARG A 119 7.37 4.44 -28.97
N SER A 120 6.55 3.43 -29.24
CA SER A 120 5.27 3.61 -29.92
C SER A 120 4.24 4.32 -29.04
N ALA A 121 4.22 4.03 -27.73
CA ALA A 121 3.26 4.58 -26.78
C ALA A 121 3.36 6.12 -26.62
N TYR A 122 4.56 6.70 -26.74
CA TYR A 122 4.75 8.15 -26.64
C TYR A 122 4.38 8.93 -27.91
N ASN A 123 4.32 8.28 -29.07
CA ASN A 123 4.19 8.96 -30.36
C ASN A 123 2.75 9.07 -30.87
N SER A 124 1.89 8.12 -30.49
CA SER A 124 0.48 8.13 -30.86
C SER A 124 -0.36 7.41 -29.82
N PRO A 125 -1.64 7.76 -29.67
CA PRO A 125 -2.59 6.94 -28.91
C PRO A 125 -2.56 5.49 -29.43
N ALA A 126 -2.90 4.55 -28.55
CA ALA A 126 -2.95 3.14 -28.90
C ALA A 126 -3.76 2.91 -30.20
N SER A 127 -3.08 2.44 -31.24
CA SER A 127 -3.70 1.98 -32.49
C SER A 127 -4.12 0.51 -32.36
N LEU A 128 -5.03 0.06 -33.22
CA LEU A 128 -5.84 -1.19 -33.24
C LEU A 128 -5.11 -2.56 -33.10
N VAL A 129 -4.10 -2.68 -32.25
CA VAL A 129 -3.61 -3.98 -31.77
C VAL A 129 -4.48 -4.37 -30.58
N PRO A 130 -4.96 -5.63 -30.48
CA PRO A 130 -5.84 -6.06 -29.39
C PRO A 130 -5.04 -6.17 -28.08
N SER A 131 -4.77 -5.02 -27.46
CA SER A 131 -4.56 -4.91 -26.02
C SER A 131 -5.84 -4.31 -25.44
N ASP A 132 -6.38 -4.95 -24.41
CA ASP A 132 -7.49 -4.42 -23.64
C ASP A 132 -7.14 -3.01 -23.15
N ASP A 133 -8.06 -2.05 -23.33
CA ASP A 133 -7.85 -0.69 -22.83
C ASP A 133 -7.73 -0.79 -21.30
N PRO A 134 -6.60 -0.39 -20.70
CA PRO A 134 -6.37 -0.54 -19.26
C PRO A 134 -7.35 0.26 -18.39
N TRP A 135 -8.14 1.15 -19.01
CA TRP A 135 -9.20 1.93 -18.38
C TRP A 135 -10.61 1.50 -18.78
N SER A 136 -10.75 0.50 -19.66
CA SER A 136 -12.05 -0.10 -19.91
C SER A 136 -12.57 -0.73 -18.63
N ALA A 137 -13.88 -0.60 -18.37
CA ALA A 137 -14.50 -1.44 -17.36
C ALA A 137 -14.19 -2.89 -17.74
N LYS A 138 -13.73 -3.70 -16.77
CA LYS A 138 -13.52 -5.13 -17.01
C LYS A 138 -14.79 -5.69 -17.66
N PRO A 139 -14.69 -6.49 -18.72
CA PRO A 139 -15.86 -7.04 -19.37
C PRO A 139 -16.69 -7.77 -18.32
N ASP A 140 -17.95 -7.37 -18.17
CA ASP A 140 -18.91 -8.10 -17.36
C ASP A 140 -19.27 -9.38 -18.12
N ILE A 141 -18.51 -10.43 -17.86
CA ILE A 141 -18.71 -11.76 -18.44
C ILE A 141 -19.76 -12.56 -17.68
N THR A 142 -20.44 -11.96 -16.69
CA THR A 142 -21.47 -12.64 -15.90
C THR A 142 -22.55 -13.21 -16.80
N ALA A 143 -22.94 -12.48 -17.86
CA ALA A 143 -23.92 -12.95 -18.85
C ALA A 143 -23.42 -14.13 -19.69
N GLU A 144 -22.10 -14.28 -19.87
CA GLU A 144 -21.47 -15.34 -20.65
C GLU A 144 -21.37 -16.66 -19.87
N VAL A 145 -21.37 -16.59 -18.53
CA VAL A 145 -21.46 -17.79 -17.69
C VAL A 145 -22.87 -18.38 -17.84
N PRO A 146 -23.03 -19.64 -18.28
CA PRO A 146 -24.34 -20.25 -18.43
C PRO A 146 -25.14 -20.20 -17.12
N GLU A 147 -26.41 -19.85 -17.22
CA GLU A 147 -27.31 -19.71 -16.06
C GLU A 147 -27.31 -20.93 -15.11
N PRO A 148 -27.27 -22.18 -15.59
CA PRO A 148 -27.17 -23.35 -14.70
C PRO A 148 -25.88 -23.35 -13.86
N VAL A 149 -24.77 -22.87 -14.44
CA VAL A 149 -23.47 -22.80 -13.76
C VAL A 149 -23.47 -21.69 -12.72
N ARG A 150 -24.01 -20.51 -13.07
CA ARG A 150 -24.16 -19.40 -12.10
C ARG A 150 -25.00 -19.82 -10.90
N ARG A 151 -26.11 -20.52 -11.13
CA ARG A 151 -27.00 -21.01 -10.08
C ARG A 151 -26.29 -21.98 -9.13
N VAL A 152 -25.57 -22.96 -9.68
CA VAL A 152 -24.83 -23.95 -8.89
C VAL A 152 -23.72 -23.27 -8.08
N LEU A 153 -22.94 -22.38 -8.70
CA LEU A 153 -21.89 -21.65 -8.02
C LEU A 153 -22.46 -20.74 -6.92
N GLY A 154 -23.56 -20.03 -7.21
CA GLY A 154 -24.27 -19.20 -6.23
C GLY A 154 -24.74 -20.00 -5.02
N GLU A 155 -25.26 -21.21 -5.24
CA GLU A 155 -25.71 -22.11 -4.17
C GLU A 155 -24.57 -22.61 -3.28
N TYR A 156 -23.49 -23.12 -3.87
CA TYR A 156 -22.35 -23.61 -3.08
C TYR A 156 -21.60 -22.47 -2.38
N LEU A 157 -21.45 -21.31 -3.03
CA LEU A 157 -20.81 -20.15 -2.43
C LEU A 157 -21.67 -19.54 -1.32
N ALA A 158 -22.98 -19.43 -1.50
CA ALA A 158 -23.89 -18.98 -0.45
C ALA A 158 -23.84 -19.89 0.80
N ALA A 159 -23.90 -21.21 0.59
CA ALA A 159 -23.80 -22.18 1.68
C ALA A 159 -22.44 -22.11 2.41
N ALA A 160 -21.34 -21.98 1.65
CA ALA A 160 -20.00 -21.86 2.22
C ALA A 160 -19.77 -20.51 2.93
N LEU A 161 -20.32 -19.41 2.43
CA LEU A 161 -20.24 -18.09 3.07
C LEU A 161 -21.03 -18.01 4.38
N LEU A 162 -22.11 -18.78 4.50
CA LEU A 162 -22.90 -18.93 5.73
C LEU A 162 -22.32 -19.96 6.72
N SER A 163 -21.35 -20.77 6.28
CA SER A 163 -20.65 -21.72 7.14
C SER A 163 -19.67 -21.03 8.09
N LYS A 164 -19.25 -21.73 9.15
CA LYS A 164 -18.19 -21.26 10.07
C LYS A 164 -16.89 -21.98 9.76
N GLY A 165 -15.76 -21.26 9.83
CA GLY A 165 -14.42 -21.81 9.64
C GLY A 165 -13.88 -21.64 8.22
N ASP A 166 -12.98 -22.52 7.81
CA ASP A 166 -12.15 -22.35 6.59
C ASP A 166 -12.96 -22.25 5.29
N ALA A 167 -14.12 -22.90 5.24
CA ALA A 167 -15.02 -22.85 4.07
C ALA A 167 -15.52 -21.44 3.77
N GLN A 168 -15.71 -20.59 4.78
CA GLN A 168 -16.10 -19.19 4.59
C GLN A 168 -14.98 -18.36 3.96
N GLY A 169 -13.74 -18.54 4.42
CA GLY A 169 -12.58 -17.83 3.87
C GLY A 169 -12.27 -18.25 2.43
N VAL A 170 -12.39 -19.55 2.14
CA VAL A 170 -12.25 -20.08 0.78
C VAL A 170 -13.33 -19.52 -0.14
N ALA A 171 -14.59 -19.48 0.31
CA ALA A 171 -15.68 -18.94 -0.47
C ALA A 171 -15.51 -17.43 -0.76
N GLN A 172 -15.10 -16.64 0.23
CA GLN A 172 -14.75 -15.22 0.02
C GLN A 172 -13.66 -15.06 -1.04
N THR A 173 -12.59 -15.86 -0.93
CA THR A 173 -11.48 -15.83 -1.88
C THR A 173 -11.95 -16.16 -3.30
N ILE A 174 -12.79 -17.17 -3.47
CA ILE A 174 -13.35 -17.56 -4.77
C ILE A 174 -14.27 -16.45 -5.32
N THR A 175 -15.15 -15.88 -4.51
CA THR A 175 -16.03 -14.77 -4.93
C THR A 175 -15.23 -13.55 -5.38
N PHE A 176 -14.17 -13.18 -4.65
CA PHE A 176 -13.28 -12.10 -5.07
C PHE A 176 -12.51 -12.42 -6.34
N ALA A 177 -12.05 -13.66 -6.52
CA ALA A 177 -11.38 -14.10 -7.74
C ALA A 177 -12.30 -14.05 -8.95
N LEU A 178 -13.55 -14.51 -8.81
CA LEU A 178 -14.58 -14.46 -9.87
C LEU A 178 -14.92 -13.01 -10.25
N LYS A 179 -15.12 -12.14 -9.25
CA LYS A 179 -15.32 -10.71 -9.47
C LYS A 179 -14.10 -10.05 -10.13
N HIS A 180 -12.90 -10.47 -9.77
CA HIS A 180 -11.66 -9.97 -10.37
C HIS A 180 -11.56 -10.29 -11.86
N VAL A 181 -12.09 -11.42 -12.32
CA VAL A 181 -12.10 -11.80 -13.75
C VAL A 181 -13.35 -11.32 -14.49
N GLY A 182 -14.27 -10.60 -13.83
CA GLY A 182 -15.46 -10.01 -14.46
C GLY A 182 -16.73 -10.87 -14.38
N ALA A 183 -16.71 -11.98 -13.64
CA ALA A 183 -17.90 -12.81 -13.37
C ALA A 183 -18.47 -12.46 -11.99
N ASP A 184 -19.28 -11.40 -11.92
CA ASP A 184 -19.87 -10.93 -10.67
C ASP A 184 -21.13 -11.72 -10.31
N LEU A 185 -20.96 -12.76 -9.49
CA LEU A 185 -22.06 -13.60 -8.99
C LEU A 185 -22.71 -13.06 -7.71
N THR A 186 -22.43 -11.81 -7.30
CA THR A 186 -22.91 -11.27 -6.02
C THR A 186 -24.44 -11.33 -5.92
N GLY A 187 -25.16 -10.95 -6.98
CA GLY A 187 -26.63 -11.00 -6.99
C GLY A 187 -27.20 -12.42 -6.86
N ASP A 188 -26.59 -13.40 -7.52
CA ASP A 188 -27.00 -14.82 -7.44
C ASP A 188 -26.74 -15.39 -6.03
N ILE A 189 -25.59 -15.05 -5.43
CA ILE A 189 -25.22 -15.45 -4.07
C ILE A 189 -26.15 -14.81 -3.03
N GLU A 190 -26.43 -13.51 -3.14
CA GLU A 190 -27.32 -12.79 -2.23
C GLU A 190 -28.75 -13.34 -2.27
N LYS A 191 -29.28 -13.62 -3.47
CA LYS A 191 -30.59 -14.27 -3.62
C LYS A 191 -30.61 -15.60 -2.88
N ARG A 192 -29.53 -16.38 -2.98
CA ARG A 192 -29.49 -17.72 -2.37
C ARG A 192 -29.22 -17.71 -0.87
N ILE A 193 -28.41 -16.77 -0.37
CA ILE A 193 -28.29 -16.51 1.07
C ILE A 193 -29.65 -16.13 1.65
N SER A 194 -30.41 -15.30 0.94
CA SER A 194 -31.76 -14.90 1.34
C SER A 194 -32.72 -16.10 1.36
N ASP A 195 -32.72 -16.95 0.33
CA ASP A 195 -33.49 -18.20 0.30
C ASP A 195 -33.16 -19.13 1.50
N ILE A 196 -31.88 -19.25 1.85
CA ILE A 196 -31.40 -20.13 2.93
C ILE A 196 -31.75 -19.54 4.31
N ALA A 197 -31.64 -18.22 4.49
CA ALA A 197 -31.82 -17.56 5.78
C ALA A 197 -33.28 -17.21 6.10
N LEU A 198 -34.08 -16.88 5.08
CA LEU A 198 -35.44 -16.34 5.23
C LEU A 198 -36.53 -17.26 4.63
N GLY A 199 -36.14 -18.32 3.93
CA GLY A 199 -37.04 -19.18 3.15
C GLY A 199 -37.23 -18.66 1.73
N ARG A 200 -37.61 -19.56 0.83
CA ARG A 200 -37.79 -19.26 -0.60
C ARG A 200 -38.93 -18.26 -0.79
N ASP A 201 -38.72 -17.26 -1.64
CA ASP A 201 -39.76 -16.30 -2.00
C ASP A 201 -41.00 -17.06 -2.52
N PRO A 202 -42.20 -16.87 -1.93
CA PRO A 202 -43.43 -17.53 -2.39
C PRO A 202 -43.83 -17.15 -3.83
N SER A 203 -43.17 -16.16 -4.43
CA SER A 203 -43.39 -15.69 -5.80
C SER A 203 -42.60 -16.48 -6.86
N ASP A 204 -41.61 -17.28 -6.48
CA ASP A 204 -40.79 -18.07 -7.42
C ASP A 204 -41.55 -19.36 -7.81
N PRO A 205 -41.76 -19.64 -9.11
CA PRO A 205 -42.54 -20.80 -9.56
C PRO A 205 -41.90 -22.12 -9.12
N PRO A 206 -42.70 -23.09 -8.62
CA PRO A 206 -42.21 -24.44 -8.37
C PRO A 206 -42.19 -25.17 -9.71
N PHE A 207 -40.99 -25.40 -10.24
CA PHE A 207 -40.65 -26.30 -11.36
C PHE A 207 -41.72 -26.53 -12.45
#